data_AF-A0A524PGF1-F1
#
_entry.id   AF-A0A524PGF1-F1
#
_cell.length_a   1.000
_cell.length_b   1.000
_cell.length_c   1.000
_cell.angle_alpha   90.00
_cell.angle_beta   90.00
_cell.angle_gamma   90.00
#
_symmetry.space_group_name_H-M   'P 1'
#
loop_
_entity.id
_entity.type
_entity.pdbx_description
1 polymer ?
#
loop_
_entity_poly.entity_id
_entity_poly.type
_entity_poly.pdbx_seq_one_letter_code
_entity_poly.pdbx_strand_id
1 'polypeptide(L)'
;MYDEKALKQVHDGMVEWWDKVKVAVGSAREKKRFSTVSDLEINPLYTPADVKDLDYERDIGYPGSHPFTRGCQPDMYMGKVWTFRMFSGFGSAEDTNRRYHHLLKHGETGLSIAYDYPTLMGYDSDSPRSHAEIGKCG
;
A
#
# COMPACT_ATOMS: atom_id res chain seq x y z
N MET A 1 11.60 0.93 24.14
CA MET A 1 11.77 -0.29 23.32
C MET A 1 13.21 -0.82 23.36
N TYR A 2 14.22 0.06 23.33
CA TYR A 2 15.63 -0.30 23.46
C TYR A 2 16.23 0.38 24.69
N ASP A 3 17.14 -0.31 25.38
CA ASP A 3 17.88 0.29 26.50
C ASP A 3 19.03 1.19 26.00
N GLU A 4 19.54 2.06 26.88
CA GLU A 4 20.59 3.01 26.55
C GLU A 4 21.89 2.32 26.10
N LYS A 5 22.18 1.13 26.64
CA LYS A 5 23.38 0.36 26.31
C LYS A 5 23.31 -0.14 24.86
N ALA A 6 22.17 -0.67 24.44
CA ALA A 6 21.91 -1.11 23.08
C ALA A 6 21.98 0.08 22.11
N LEU A 7 21.38 1.22 22.46
CA LEU A 7 21.44 2.43 21.63
C LEU A 7 22.88 2.94 21.47
N LYS A 8 23.70 2.88 22.53
CA LYS A 8 25.11 3.23 22.45
C LYS A 8 25.89 2.29 21.54
N GLN A 9 25.66 0.97 21.65
CA GLN A 9 26.29 -0.01 20.75
C GLN A 9 25.91 0.22 19.28
N VAL A 10 24.65 0.54 19.01
CA VAL A 10 24.17 0.88 17.66
C VAL A 10 24.87 2.14 17.14
N HIS A 11 25.00 3.17 17.98
CA HIS A 11 25.73 4.39 17.61
C HIS A 11 27.19 4.10 17.24
N ASP A 12 27.92 3.36 18.08
CA ASP A 12 29.33 3.05 17.83
C ASP A 12 29.50 2.19 16.57
N GLY A 13 28.60 1.21 16.37
CA GLY A 13 28.57 0.41 15.14
C GLY A 13 28.23 1.22 13.88
N MET A 14 27.36 2.22 13.99
CA MET A 14 27.05 3.14 12.89
C MET A 14 28.26 3.98 12.48
N VAL A 15 29.07 4.44 13.44
CA VAL A 15 30.31 5.16 13.15
C VAL A 15 31.28 4.28 12.38
N GLU A 16 31.54 3.06 12.87
CA GLU A 16 32.44 2.12 12.21
C GLU A 16 31.94 1.75 10.80
N TRP A 17 30.63 1.53 10.65
CA TRP A 17 30.02 1.26 9.36
C TRP A 17 30.21 2.43 8.39
N TRP A 18 30.01 3.66 8.84
CA TRP A 18 30.22 4.84 8.01
C TRP A 18 31.67 4.99 7.53
N ASP A 19 32.65 4.65 8.36
CA ASP A 19 34.05 4.67 7.95
C ASP A 19 34.35 3.61 6.89
N LYS A 20 33.77 2.41 7.01
CA LYS A 20 33.85 1.38 5.95
C LYS A 20 33.20 1.85 4.65
N VAL A 21 32.06 2.52 4.72
CA VAL A 21 31.36 3.07 3.55
C VAL A 21 32.21 4.14 2.85
N LYS A 22 32.88 5.03 3.61
CA LYS A 22 33.79 6.04 3.03
C LYS A 22 34.95 5.38 2.28
N VAL A 23 35.55 4.33 2.86
CA VAL A 23 36.62 3.56 2.21
C VAL A 23 36.12 2.87 0.94
N ALA A 24 34.95 2.22 1.00
CA ALA A 24 34.41 1.46 -0.12
C ALA A 24 33.98 2.33 -1.30
N VAL A 25 33.41 3.51 -1.05
CA VAL A 25 32.88 4.38 -2.11
C VAL A 25 33.90 5.44 -2.58
N GLY A 26 34.96 5.70 -1.80
CA GLY A 26 35.99 6.67 -2.15
C GLY A 26 35.42 8.09 -2.37
N SER A 27 35.99 8.84 -3.32
CA SER A 27 35.51 10.16 -3.74
C SER A 27 34.29 10.12 -4.68
N ALA A 28 33.82 8.92 -5.04
CA ALA A 28 32.81 8.72 -6.09
C ALA A 28 31.35 8.86 -5.60
N ARG A 29 31.11 9.03 -4.29
CA ARG A 29 29.75 9.24 -3.79
C ARG A 29 29.32 10.68 -4.10
N GLU A 30 28.69 10.88 -5.25
CA GLU A 30 27.82 12.04 -5.41
C GLU A 30 26.82 12.04 -4.24
N LYS A 31 26.65 13.18 -3.57
CA LYS A 31 25.64 13.40 -2.52
C LYS A 31 24.25 13.43 -3.16
N LYS A 32 23.84 12.34 -3.80
CA LYS A 32 22.49 12.17 -4.31
C LYS A 32 21.56 11.94 -3.13
N ARG A 33 20.63 12.87 -2.93
CA ARG A 33 19.50 12.69 -2.03
C ARG A 33 18.63 11.58 -2.60
N PHE A 34 18.37 10.56 -1.79
CA PHE A 34 17.37 9.55 -2.09
C PHE A 34 16.09 9.96 -1.37
N SER A 35 14.97 9.95 -2.07
CA SER A 35 13.68 10.23 -1.48
C SER A 35 12.61 9.26 -2.00
N THR A 36 11.55 9.11 -1.22
CA THR A 36 10.32 8.46 -1.67
C THR A 36 9.61 9.34 -2.70
N VAL A 37 8.61 8.78 -3.40
CA VAL A 37 7.75 9.54 -4.32
C VAL A 37 6.98 10.69 -3.65
N SER A 38 6.84 10.65 -2.32
CA SER A 38 6.22 11.68 -1.51
C SER A 38 7.22 12.67 -0.89
N ASP A 39 8.46 12.69 -1.41
CA ASP A 39 9.54 13.58 -1.00
C ASP A 39 10.07 13.41 0.43
N LEU A 40 9.85 12.24 1.04
CA LEU A 40 10.52 11.88 2.30
C LEU A 40 11.93 11.38 2.01
N GLU A 41 12.93 11.96 2.68
CA GLU A 41 14.33 11.56 2.55
C GLU A 41 14.54 10.13 3.07
N ILE A 42 15.33 9.34 2.34
CA ILE A 42 15.64 7.96 2.66
C ILE A 42 17.07 7.89 3.17
N ASN A 43 17.23 7.57 4.45
CA ASN A 43 18.54 7.31 5.03
C ASN A 43 19.13 6.01 4.44
N PRO A 44 20.47 5.95 4.26
CA PRO A 44 21.13 4.75 3.72
C PRO A 44 21.02 3.50 4.59
N LEU A 45 20.74 3.68 5.88
CA LEU A 45 20.57 2.61 6.85
C LEU A 45 19.66 3.12 7.98
N TYR A 46 18.70 2.28 8.39
CA TYR A 46 17.85 2.51 9.56
C TYR A 46 18.19 1.48 10.63
N THR A 47 18.15 1.90 11.88
CA THR A 47 18.65 1.19 13.06
C THR A 47 17.69 1.39 14.24
N PRO A 48 17.92 0.70 15.38
CA PRO A 48 17.17 1.00 16.61
C PRO A 48 17.21 2.47 17.05
N ALA A 49 18.25 3.22 16.68
CA ALA A 49 18.33 4.65 16.99
C ALA A 49 17.26 5.49 16.27
N ASP A 50 16.80 5.04 15.09
CA ASP A 50 15.81 5.73 14.26
C ASP A 50 14.37 5.53 14.78
N VAL A 51 14.16 4.57 15.69
CA VAL A 51 12.86 4.27 16.32
C VAL A 51 12.94 4.40 17.84
N LYS A 52 13.96 5.08 18.38
CA LYS A 52 14.19 5.19 19.83
C LYS A 52 13.04 5.90 20.57
N ASP A 53 12.40 6.86 19.90
CA ASP A 53 11.33 7.69 20.45
C ASP A 53 9.93 7.06 20.26
N LEU A 54 9.88 5.89 19.62
CA LEU A 54 8.63 5.16 19.38
C LEU A 54 8.19 4.45 20.66
N ASP A 55 6.92 4.66 21.04
CA ASP A 55 6.27 3.94 22.14
C ASP A 55 5.49 2.75 21.56
N TYR A 56 5.81 1.53 22.02
CA TYR A 56 5.20 0.34 21.48
C TYR A 56 3.69 0.31 21.70
N GLU A 57 3.21 0.59 22.92
CA GLU A 57 1.79 0.46 23.26
C GLU A 57 0.96 1.58 22.61
N ARG A 58 1.52 2.79 22.54
CA ARG A 58 0.84 3.96 21.97
C ARG A 58 0.85 3.96 20.44
N ASP A 59 1.99 3.67 19.81
CA ASP A 59 2.21 3.94 18.37
C ASP A 59 2.08 2.67 17.50
N ILE A 60 2.35 1.48 18.07
CA ILE A 60 2.31 0.20 17.33
C ILE A 60 1.13 -0.68 17.79
N GLY A 61 1.11 -1.01 19.08
CA GLY A 61 0.11 -1.83 19.74
C GLY A 61 -0.01 -3.25 19.17
N TYR A 62 -1.21 -3.81 19.37
CA TYR A 62 -1.59 -5.14 18.92
C TYR A 62 -2.64 -5.03 17.79
N PRO A 63 -2.66 -5.96 16.82
CA PRO A 63 -3.70 -5.97 15.78
C PRO A 63 -5.10 -6.07 16.42
N GLY A 64 -6.08 -5.39 15.82
CA GLY A 64 -7.45 -5.34 16.34
C GLY A 64 -7.66 -4.43 17.55
N SER A 65 -6.64 -3.69 17.98
CA SER A 65 -6.73 -2.69 19.06
C SER A 65 -6.16 -1.35 18.60
N HIS A 66 -6.67 -0.23 19.14
CA HIS A 66 -6.10 1.10 18.87
C HIS A 66 -4.59 1.11 19.17
N PRO A 67 -3.73 1.72 18.32
CA PRO A 67 -4.04 2.59 17.16
C PRO A 67 -4.28 1.84 15.83
N PHE A 68 -4.40 0.52 15.85
CA PHE A 68 -4.61 -0.35 14.68
C PHE A 68 -3.46 -0.33 13.66
N THR A 69 -2.27 0.17 14.03
CA THR A 69 -1.06 0.19 13.18
C THR A 69 -0.72 -1.20 12.63
N ARG A 70 -1.00 -2.26 13.40
CA ARG A 70 -0.77 -3.66 13.00
C ARG A 70 -1.97 -4.34 12.33
N GLY A 71 -3.05 -3.60 12.06
CA GLY A 71 -4.26 -4.10 11.43
C GLY A 71 -5.51 -3.90 12.29
N CYS A 72 -6.67 -3.81 11.63
CA CYS A 72 -7.96 -3.56 12.28
C CYS A 72 -8.64 -4.82 12.84
N GLN A 73 -8.16 -6.02 12.51
CA GLN A 73 -8.68 -7.29 13.01
C GLN A 73 -7.62 -8.00 13.88
N PRO A 74 -7.98 -8.68 14.97
CA PRO A 74 -7.00 -9.34 15.85
C PRO A 74 -6.21 -10.48 15.18
N ASP A 75 -6.87 -11.26 14.32
CA ASP A 75 -6.33 -12.44 13.65
C ASP A 75 -6.00 -12.21 12.16
N MET A 76 -6.39 -11.06 11.61
CA MET A 76 -6.14 -10.64 10.23
C MET A 76 -6.38 -11.80 9.24
N TYR A 77 -5.36 -12.14 8.45
CA TYR A 77 -5.45 -13.14 7.40
C TYR A 77 -5.23 -14.58 7.89
N MET A 78 -4.98 -14.79 9.19
CA MET A 78 -5.05 -16.14 9.78
C MET A 78 -6.50 -16.59 9.91
N GLY A 79 -7.43 -15.68 10.20
CA GLY A 79 -8.86 -15.96 10.25
C GLY A 79 -9.51 -15.91 8.87
N LYS A 80 -9.36 -14.78 8.16
CA LYS A 80 -9.96 -14.59 6.83
C LYS A 80 -9.01 -13.82 5.92
N VAL A 81 -8.62 -14.42 4.81
CA VAL A 81 -7.85 -13.73 3.74
C VAL A 81 -8.64 -12.53 3.20
N TRP A 82 -7.94 -11.54 2.66
CA TRP A 82 -8.59 -10.38 2.04
C TRP A 82 -9.53 -10.79 0.90
N THR A 83 -10.50 -9.93 0.59
CA THR A 83 -11.39 -10.18 -0.55
C THR A 83 -10.64 -9.97 -1.86
N PHE A 84 -10.52 -11.03 -2.65
CA PHE A 84 -10.15 -10.93 -4.06
C PHE A 84 -11.32 -10.29 -4.80
N ARG A 85 -11.18 -9.01 -5.17
CA ARG A 85 -12.23 -8.18 -5.74
C ARG A 85 -11.71 -7.46 -6.99
N MET A 86 -12.03 -7.98 -8.16
CA MET A 86 -11.62 -7.42 -9.44
C MET A 86 -12.61 -6.35 -9.86
N PHE A 87 -12.10 -5.14 -10.09
CA PHE A 87 -12.90 -4.06 -10.65
C PHE A 87 -13.21 -4.38 -12.11
N SER A 88 -14.49 -4.62 -12.41
CA SER A 88 -14.92 -5.02 -13.75
C SER A 88 -16.33 -4.59 -14.10
N GLY A 89 -16.50 -4.23 -15.36
CA GLY A 89 -17.73 -3.81 -16.01
C GLY A 89 -17.40 -3.45 -17.45
N PHE A 90 -18.25 -3.85 -18.39
CA PHE A 90 -18.24 -3.38 -19.78
C PHE A 90 -19.55 -3.78 -20.45
N GLY A 91 -19.91 -3.05 -21.50
CA GLY A 91 -21.02 -3.38 -22.38
C GLY A 91 -22.35 -3.32 -21.65
N SER A 92 -23.19 -4.33 -21.85
CA SER A 92 -24.47 -4.42 -21.15
C SER A 92 -24.36 -5.10 -19.78
N ALA A 93 -25.45 -5.09 -19.03
CA ALA A 93 -25.57 -5.86 -17.79
C ALA A 93 -25.31 -7.36 -18.01
N GLU A 94 -25.76 -7.93 -19.14
CA GLU A 94 -25.52 -9.34 -19.48
C GLU A 94 -24.03 -9.62 -19.74
N ASP A 95 -23.33 -8.71 -20.43
CA ASP A 95 -21.90 -8.85 -20.71
C ASP A 95 -21.09 -8.87 -19.40
N THR A 96 -21.37 -7.90 -18.54
CA THR A 96 -20.76 -7.79 -17.21
C THR A 96 -21.12 -8.99 -16.32
N ASN A 97 -22.37 -9.47 -16.35
CA ASN A 97 -22.78 -10.66 -15.60
C ASN A 97 -22.02 -11.93 -16.04
N ARG A 98 -21.82 -12.12 -17.35
CA ARG A 98 -20.98 -13.23 -17.86
C ARG A 98 -19.55 -13.13 -17.33
N ARG A 99 -19.00 -11.91 -17.24
CA ARG A 99 -17.67 -11.67 -16.66
C ARG A 99 -17.63 -12.02 -15.17
N TYR A 100 -18.64 -11.65 -14.38
CA TYR A 100 -18.69 -12.01 -12.95
C TYR A 100 -18.73 -13.52 -12.73
N HIS A 101 -19.58 -14.25 -13.46
CA HIS A 101 -19.57 -15.71 -13.35
C HIS A 101 -18.21 -16.31 -13.71
N HIS A 102 -17.55 -15.78 -14.73
CA HIS A 102 -16.19 -16.20 -15.07
C HIS A 102 -15.23 -15.92 -13.91
N LEU A 103 -15.19 -14.70 -13.36
CA LEU A 103 -14.27 -14.34 -12.28
C LEU A 103 -14.51 -15.13 -10.98
N LEU A 104 -15.78 -15.29 -10.57
CA LEU A 104 -16.17 -16.11 -9.43
C LEU A 104 -15.68 -17.55 -9.58
N LYS A 105 -15.83 -18.14 -10.78
CA LYS A 105 -15.32 -19.49 -11.08
C LYS A 105 -13.79 -19.58 -10.96
N HIS A 106 -13.07 -18.48 -11.13
CA HIS A 106 -11.61 -18.41 -11.05
C HIS A 106 -11.09 -17.84 -9.72
N GLY A 107 -11.93 -17.81 -8.67
CA GLY A 107 -11.48 -17.50 -7.31
C GLY A 107 -11.67 -16.06 -6.87
N GLU A 108 -12.40 -15.24 -7.64
CA GLU A 108 -12.92 -13.97 -7.10
C GLU A 108 -13.88 -14.25 -5.93
N THR A 109 -13.80 -13.43 -4.87
CA THR A 109 -14.58 -13.61 -3.63
C THR A 109 -15.45 -12.41 -3.29
N GLY A 110 -15.44 -11.36 -4.14
CA GLY A 110 -16.37 -10.25 -4.05
C GLY A 110 -16.44 -9.47 -5.35
N LEU A 111 -17.63 -9.06 -5.75
CA LEU A 111 -17.86 -8.36 -7.02
C LEU A 111 -17.63 -6.85 -6.90
N SER A 112 -17.03 -6.22 -7.90
CA SER A 112 -16.87 -4.77 -7.97
C SER A 112 -17.19 -4.25 -9.35
N ILE A 113 -18.13 -3.31 -9.41
CA ILE A 113 -18.76 -2.86 -10.66
C ILE A 113 -18.11 -1.57 -11.13
N ALA A 114 -17.56 -1.59 -12.35
CA ALA A 114 -17.27 -0.39 -13.12
C ALA A 114 -18.52 -0.02 -13.93
N TYR A 115 -18.89 1.25 -13.94
CA TYR A 115 -20.02 1.75 -14.72
C TYR A 115 -19.51 2.61 -15.88
N ASP A 116 -20.25 2.63 -16.97
CA ASP A 116 -19.95 3.51 -18.09
C ASP A 116 -20.08 5.00 -17.69
N TYR A 117 -19.49 5.87 -18.51
CA TYR A 117 -19.49 7.30 -18.23
C TYR A 117 -20.91 7.90 -18.13
N PRO A 118 -21.87 7.56 -19.02
CA PRO A 118 -23.26 8.00 -18.87
C PRO A 118 -23.87 7.67 -17.52
N THR A 119 -23.74 6.43 -17.06
CA THR A 119 -24.29 5.99 -15.77
C THR A 119 -23.64 6.75 -14.61
N LEU A 120 -22.31 6.94 -14.65
CA LEU A 120 -21.59 7.73 -13.64
C LEU A 120 -22.02 9.20 -13.61
N MET A 121 -22.41 9.75 -14.75
CA MET A 121 -22.83 11.14 -14.92
C MET A 121 -24.36 11.33 -14.78
N GLY A 122 -25.12 10.25 -14.56
CA GLY A 122 -26.58 10.28 -14.40
C GLY A 122 -27.36 10.53 -15.69
N TYR A 123 -26.82 10.14 -16.85
CA TYR A 123 -27.53 10.15 -18.13
C TYR A 123 -27.99 8.76 -18.52
N ASP A 124 -29.23 8.67 -19.00
CA ASP A 124 -29.72 7.47 -19.68
C ASP A 124 -28.95 7.22 -20.98
N SER A 125 -28.89 5.97 -21.42
CA SER A 125 -28.12 5.57 -22.60
C SER A 125 -28.66 6.20 -23.90
N ASP A 126 -29.92 6.61 -23.96
CA ASP A 126 -30.53 7.29 -25.11
C ASP A 126 -30.37 8.82 -25.09
N SER A 127 -29.78 9.38 -24.02
CA SER A 127 -29.45 10.80 -23.97
C SER A 127 -28.45 11.16 -25.07
N PRO A 128 -28.63 12.29 -25.77
CA PRO A 128 -27.65 12.79 -26.74
C PRO A 128 -26.24 12.98 -26.15
N ARG A 129 -26.14 13.18 -24.82
CA ARG A 129 -24.86 13.32 -24.10
C ARG A 129 -24.14 11.99 -23.86
N SER A 130 -24.84 10.86 -24.01
CA SER A 130 -24.29 9.52 -23.79
C SER A 130 -23.67 8.93 -25.05
N HIS A 131 -23.91 9.56 -26.21
CA HIS A 131 -23.46 9.05 -27.50
C HIS A 131 -21.97 8.72 -27.50
N ALA A 132 -21.64 7.53 -27.97
CA ALA A 132 -20.30 6.95 -28.03
C ALA A 132 -19.63 6.65 -26.67
N GLU A 133 -20.29 6.80 -25.52
CA GLU A 133 -19.70 6.42 -24.22
C GLU A 133 -20.41 5.22 -23.56
N ILE A 134 -21.54 4.78 -24.12
CA ILE A 134 -22.36 3.67 -23.62
C ILE A 134 -21.54 2.38 -23.61
N GLY A 135 -21.43 1.74 -22.44
CA GLY A 135 -20.79 0.43 -22.27
C GLY A 135 -19.27 0.37 -22.52
N LYS A 136 -18.57 1.51 -22.71
CA LYS A 136 -17.14 1.53 -23.09
C LYS A 136 -16.19 1.33 -21.92
N CYS A 137 -16.43 2.04 -20.83
CA CYS A 137 -15.55 2.09 -19.65
C CYS A 137 -16.14 1.36 -18.43
N GLY A 138 -17.27 0.68 -18.62
CA GLY A 138 -18.04 -0.03 -17.62
C GLY A 138 -19.33 -0.56 -18.21
#